data_AF-A0A356PDA4-F1
#
_entry.id   AF-A0A356PDA4-F1
#
_cell.length_a   1.000
_cell.length_b   1.000
_cell.length_c   1.000
_cell.angle_alpha   90.00
_cell.angle_beta   90.00
_cell.angle_gamma   90.00
#
_symmetry.space_group_name_H-M   'P 1'
#
loop_
_entity.id
_entity.type
_entity.pdbx_description
1 polymer ?
#
loop_
_entity_poly.entity_id
_entity_poly.type
_entity_poly.pdbx_seq_one_letter_code
_entity_poly.pdbx_strand_id
1 'polypeptide(L)'
;ILSSEFGHITYTEAVELLEKENANFEYPVHWGTDLQTEHERYLTEKVFKKPVFVSDYPKEIKAFYMRLNEDHKTVAAMDLLVPGIGEIIGGSQREERLEVLQNRMKESGLNEEDYGWYLDLRKYGGVKHAGYGLGFERVIMYMTGMSNIRDVISFPRTANACEF
;
A
#
# COMPACT_ATOMS: atom_id res chain seq x y z
N ILE A 1 -7.96 -19.96 1.96
CA ILE A 1 -6.99 -19.00 1.37
C ILE A 1 -6.69 -19.38 -0.08
N LEU A 2 -6.06 -20.53 -0.37
CA LEU A 2 -5.70 -20.91 -1.75
C LEU A 2 -6.89 -21.01 -2.72
N SER A 3 -8.09 -21.28 -2.21
CA SER A 3 -9.35 -21.33 -2.98
C SER A 3 -10.27 -20.12 -2.72
N SER A 4 -9.80 -19.10 -2.00
CA SER A 4 -10.61 -17.95 -1.61
C SER A 4 -10.61 -16.91 -2.73
N GLU A 5 -11.77 -16.40 -3.12
CA GLU A 5 -11.86 -15.20 -3.96
C GLU A 5 -11.49 -13.96 -3.15
N PHE A 6 -10.63 -13.12 -3.70
CA PHE A 6 -10.17 -11.94 -3.00
C PHE A 6 -11.26 -10.87 -3.05
N GLY A 7 -11.47 -10.16 -1.95
CA GLY A 7 -12.29 -8.96 -1.95
C GLY A 7 -11.60 -7.85 -2.72
N HIS A 8 -12.38 -6.96 -3.32
CA HIS A 8 -11.89 -5.74 -3.95
C HIS A 8 -12.76 -4.60 -3.46
N ILE A 9 -12.12 -3.54 -2.98
CA ILE A 9 -12.78 -2.33 -2.49
C ILE A 9 -11.91 -1.13 -2.79
N THR A 10 -12.51 0.02 -3.09
CA THR A 10 -11.74 1.27 -3.17
C THR A 10 -11.41 1.79 -1.77
N TYR A 11 -10.37 2.60 -1.65
CA TYR A 11 -10.02 3.27 -0.39
C TYR A 11 -11.21 4.09 0.14
N THR A 12 -11.92 4.80 -0.75
CA THR A 12 -13.07 5.62 -0.37
C THR A 12 -14.17 4.76 0.27
N GLU A 13 -14.56 3.66 -0.37
CA GLU A 13 -15.56 2.75 0.20
C GLU A 13 -15.06 2.08 1.50
N ALA A 14 -13.77 1.74 1.58
CA ALA A 14 -13.17 1.17 2.78
C ALA A 14 -13.26 2.14 3.96
N VAL A 15 -12.92 3.41 3.75
CA VAL A 15 -13.06 4.48 4.74
C VAL A 15 -14.52 4.67 5.15
N GLU A 16 -15.47 4.70 4.21
CA GLU A 16 -16.90 4.83 4.53
C GLU A 16 -17.45 3.69 5.40
N LEU A 17 -16.88 2.48 5.27
CA LEU A 17 -17.21 1.34 6.14
C LEU A 17 -16.55 1.48 7.52
N LEU A 18 -15.29 1.88 7.56
CA LEU A 18 -14.51 2.01 8.80
C LEU A 18 -14.99 3.19 9.65
N GLU A 19 -15.36 4.32 9.04
CA GLU A 19 -15.85 5.52 9.75
C GLU A 19 -17.08 5.22 10.61
N LYS A 20 -17.97 4.32 10.16
CA LYS A 20 -19.15 3.87 10.91
C LYS A 20 -18.79 3.13 12.19
N GLU A 21 -17.58 2.60 12.25
CA GLU A 21 -17.05 1.75 13.32
C GLU A 21 -15.95 2.45 14.12
N ASN A 22 -15.71 3.75 13.90
CA ASN A 22 -14.64 4.53 14.54
C ASN A 22 -14.64 4.47 16.07
N ALA A 23 -15.80 4.24 16.71
CA ALA A 23 -15.89 4.06 18.16
C ALA A 23 -15.16 2.79 18.66
N ASN A 24 -14.82 1.86 17.76
CA ASN A 24 -14.13 0.60 18.05
C ASN A 24 -12.62 0.65 17.75
N PHE A 25 -12.09 1.75 17.22
CA PHE A 25 -10.70 1.89 16.83
C PHE A 25 -9.93 2.81 17.79
N GLU A 26 -8.65 2.50 18.02
CA GLU A 26 -7.75 3.39 18.75
C GLU A 26 -7.43 4.63 17.89
N TYR A 27 -7.31 4.46 16.58
CA TYR A 27 -7.00 5.50 15.61
C TYR A 27 -8.21 5.79 14.71
N PRO A 28 -9.00 6.85 14.97
CA PRO A 28 -10.14 7.18 14.12
C PRO A 28 -9.76 7.38 12.65
N VAL A 29 -10.48 6.73 11.75
CA VAL A 29 -10.31 6.83 10.30
C VAL A 29 -11.14 7.98 9.76
N HIS A 30 -10.59 8.70 8.79
CA HIS A 30 -11.34 9.57 7.89
C HIS A 30 -10.64 9.65 6.53
N TRP A 31 -11.34 10.12 5.51
CA TRP A 31 -10.80 10.21 4.15
C TRP A 31 -9.54 11.09 4.11
N GLY A 32 -8.44 10.55 3.57
CA GLY A 32 -7.12 11.17 3.59
C GLY A 32 -6.18 10.61 4.67
N THR A 33 -6.67 9.82 5.63
CA THR A 33 -5.83 9.13 6.62
C THR A 33 -5.36 7.78 6.09
N ASP A 34 -4.11 7.42 6.38
CA ASP A 34 -3.60 6.09 6.05
C ASP A 34 -4.20 5.01 6.96
N LEU A 35 -4.46 3.83 6.42
CA LEU A 35 -5.08 2.75 7.19
C LEU A 35 -4.03 2.13 8.12
N GLN A 36 -4.40 1.93 9.39
CA GLN A 36 -3.59 1.22 10.36
C GLN A 36 -3.92 -0.27 10.32
N THR A 37 -3.04 -1.10 10.88
CA THR A 37 -3.23 -2.56 10.92
C THR A 37 -4.55 -2.99 11.56
N GLU A 38 -5.08 -2.24 12.55
CA GLU A 38 -6.39 -2.54 13.12
C GLU A 38 -7.54 -2.40 12.10
N HIS A 39 -7.47 -1.39 11.22
CA HIS A 39 -8.45 -1.14 10.16
C HIS A 39 -8.36 -2.21 9.07
N GLU A 40 -7.15 -2.53 8.64
CA GLU A 40 -6.88 -3.57 7.65
C GLU A 40 -7.38 -4.93 8.11
N ARG A 41 -7.13 -5.26 9.38
CA ARG A 41 -7.63 -6.47 10.01
C ARG A 41 -9.14 -6.44 10.16
N TYR A 42 -9.76 -5.31 10.49
CA TYR A 42 -11.21 -5.20 10.53
C TYR A 42 -11.85 -5.50 9.17
N LEU A 43 -11.33 -4.93 8.09
CA LEU A 43 -11.79 -5.20 6.73
C LEU A 43 -11.69 -6.70 6.39
N THR A 44 -10.53 -7.31 6.64
CA THR A 44 -10.28 -8.71 6.25
C THR A 44 -10.94 -9.73 7.17
N GLU A 45 -11.09 -9.46 8.47
CA GLU A 45 -11.59 -10.41 9.48
C GLU A 45 -13.08 -10.24 9.80
N LYS A 46 -13.62 -9.01 9.72
CA LYS A 46 -15.00 -8.72 10.11
C LYS A 46 -15.90 -8.47 8.92
N VAL A 47 -15.48 -7.60 8.00
CA VAL A 47 -16.28 -7.19 6.84
C VAL A 47 -16.28 -8.29 5.77
N PHE A 48 -15.10 -8.61 5.24
CA PHE A 48 -14.98 -9.50 4.08
C PHE A 48 -14.72 -10.96 4.46
N LYS A 49 -14.13 -11.22 5.64
CA LYS A 49 -13.76 -12.56 6.13
C LYS A 49 -12.87 -13.35 5.17
N LYS A 50 -12.04 -12.63 4.41
CA LYS A 50 -11.13 -13.14 3.35
C LYS A 50 -10.07 -12.07 3.03
N PRO A 51 -9.01 -12.40 2.25
CA PRO A 51 -8.07 -11.40 1.74
C PRO A 51 -8.76 -10.33 0.90
N VAL A 52 -8.28 -9.09 0.97
CA VAL A 52 -8.90 -7.93 0.31
C VAL A 52 -7.83 -7.08 -0.36
N PHE A 53 -8.06 -6.71 -1.62
CA PHE A 53 -7.36 -5.62 -2.27
C PHE A 53 -8.09 -4.31 -1.96
N VAL A 54 -7.37 -3.34 -1.42
CA VAL A 54 -7.82 -1.95 -1.33
C VAL A 54 -7.11 -1.16 -2.43
N SER A 55 -7.86 -0.44 -3.27
CA SER A 55 -7.31 0.34 -4.40
C SER A 55 -7.60 1.83 -4.32
N ASP A 56 -6.95 2.62 -5.16
CA ASP A 56 -7.30 4.03 -5.40
C ASP A 56 -7.16 4.93 -4.16
N TYR A 57 -5.99 4.85 -3.53
CA TYR A 57 -5.64 5.67 -2.35
C TYR A 57 -5.46 7.15 -2.70
N PRO A 58 -5.68 8.08 -1.75
CA PRO A 58 -5.41 9.50 -1.93
C PRO A 58 -3.95 9.75 -2.31
N LYS A 59 -3.73 10.67 -3.25
CA LYS A 59 -2.39 10.97 -3.77
C LYS A 59 -1.48 11.58 -2.69
N GLU A 60 -2.04 12.24 -1.68
CA GLU A 60 -1.32 12.96 -0.63
C GLU A 60 -0.59 12.02 0.33
N ILE A 61 -1.06 10.78 0.49
CA ILE A 61 -0.49 9.79 1.40
C ILE A 61 0.27 8.66 0.69
N LYS A 62 0.43 8.77 -0.64
CA LYS A 62 1.12 7.77 -1.46
C LYS A 62 2.26 8.41 -2.26
N ALA A 63 3.20 7.58 -2.67
CA ALA A 63 4.43 8.03 -3.32
C ALA A 63 4.19 8.74 -4.66
N PHE A 64 5.08 9.68 -5.01
CA PHE A 64 5.02 10.49 -6.22
C PHE A 64 4.93 9.70 -7.54
N TYR A 65 5.48 8.48 -7.57
CA TYR A 65 5.56 7.66 -8.78
C TYR A 65 4.27 6.92 -9.11
N MET A 66 3.27 6.92 -8.22
CA MET A 66 2.00 6.24 -8.46
C MET A 66 1.15 7.03 -9.45
N ARG A 67 0.55 6.36 -10.44
CA ARG A 67 -0.20 7.01 -11.51
C ARG A 67 -1.41 7.76 -10.95
N LEU A 68 -1.55 9.03 -11.33
CA LEU A 68 -2.71 9.85 -10.95
C LEU A 68 -3.95 9.39 -11.72
N ASN A 69 -5.02 9.11 -10.98
CA ASN A 69 -6.32 8.73 -11.54
C ASN A 69 -7.03 9.93 -12.19
N GLU A 70 -8.09 9.65 -12.94
CA GLU A 70 -8.87 10.67 -13.67
C GLU A 70 -9.65 11.61 -12.74
N ASP A 71 -9.88 11.20 -11.49
CA ASP A 71 -10.49 12.04 -10.46
C ASP A 71 -9.55 13.13 -9.92
N HIS A 72 -8.26 13.09 -10.28
CA HIS A 72 -7.18 13.95 -9.82
C HIS A 72 -6.97 14.00 -8.29
N LYS A 73 -7.58 13.07 -7.55
CA LYS A 73 -7.53 12.96 -6.08
C LYS A 73 -6.83 11.68 -5.65
N THR A 74 -7.03 10.60 -6.38
CA THR A 74 -6.49 9.28 -6.04
C THR A 74 -5.38 8.87 -7.00
N VAL A 75 -4.59 7.88 -6.59
CA VAL A 75 -3.58 7.23 -7.42
C VAL A 75 -3.92 5.76 -7.56
N ALA A 76 -3.51 5.16 -8.68
CA ALA A 76 -3.68 3.74 -9.00
C ALA A 76 -2.78 2.83 -8.14
N ALA A 77 -2.88 2.97 -6.81
CA ALA A 77 -2.28 2.15 -5.78
C ALA A 77 -3.17 0.94 -5.49
N MET A 78 -2.55 -0.13 -5.02
CA MET A 78 -3.26 -1.26 -4.43
C MET A 78 -2.43 -1.85 -3.29
N ASP A 79 -3.13 -2.19 -2.21
CA ASP A 79 -2.57 -2.92 -1.08
C ASP A 79 -3.36 -4.23 -0.90
N LEU A 80 -2.68 -5.37 -0.79
CA LEU A 80 -3.27 -6.66 -0.47
C LEU A 80 -3.20 -6.90 1.04
N LEU A 81 -4.39 -6.96 1.63
CA LEU A 81 -4.59 -7.21 3.05
C LEU A 81 -4.97 -8.68 3.27
N VAL A 82 -4.37 -9.31 4.27
CA VAL A 82 -4.74 -10.67 4.71
C VAL A 82 -5.15 -10.68 6.19
N PRO A 83 -6.07 -11.58 6.57
CA PRO A 83 -6.45 -11.78 7.97
C PRO A 83 -5.24 -12.02 8.89
N GLY A 84 -5.28 -11.50 10.12
CA GLY A 84 -4.23 -11.68 11.13
C GLY A 84 -3.04 -10.72 11.01
N ILE A 85 -2.50 -10.53 9.80
CA ILE A 85 -1.28 -9.72 9.58
C ILE A 85 -1.56 -8.31 9.05
N GLY A 86 -2.61 -8.12 8.25
CA GLY A 86 -2.82 -6.88 7.49
C GLY A 86 -2.12 -6.92 6.13
N GLU A 87 -1.51 -5.82 5.71
CA GLU A 87 -0.83 -5.72 4.41
C GLU A 87 0.30 -6.75 4.20
N ILE A 88 0.36 -7.40 3.04
CA ILE A 88 1.51 -8.24 2.62
C ILE A 88 2.09 -7.85 1.25
N ILE A 89 1.29 -7.24 0.38
CA ILE A 89 1.72 -6.72 -0.93
C ILE A 89 1.26 -5.27 -1.03
N GLY A 90 2.17 -4.39 -1.42
CA GLY A 90 1.87 -3.01 -1.78
C GLY A 90 2.35 -2.73 -3.20
N GLY A 91 1.53 -2.09 -4.02
CA GLY A 91 1.84 -1.89 -5.43
C GLY A 91 1.10 -0.73 -6.06
N SER A 92 1.49 -0.41 -7.30
CA SER A 92 0.77 0.57 -8.10
C SER A 92 1.05 0.45 -9.58
N GLN A 93 0.15 0.99 -10.40
CA GLN A 93 0.53 1.46 -11.72
C GLN A 93 1.43 2.68 -11.56
N ARG A 94 2.51 2.73 -12.36
CA ARG A 94 3.47 3.84 -12.31
C ARG A 94 3.02 4.95 -13.22
N GLU A 95 3.26 6.20 -12.81
CA GLU A 95 2.98 7.36 -13.64
C GLU A 95 3.89 7.35 -14.87
N GLU A 96 3.30 7.09 -16.02
CA GLU A 96 3.98 7.00 -17.31
C GLU A 96 4.05 8.35 -18.04
N ARG A 97 3.22 9.32 -17.66
CA ARG A 97 3.16 10.64 -18.32
C ARG A 97 4.18 11.57 -17.68
N LEU A 98 5.20 11.97 -18.45
CA LEU A 98 6.33 12.75 -17.96
C LEU A 98 5.91 14.03 -17.22
N GLU A 99 5.04 14.84 -17.82
CA GLU A 99 4.60 16.12 -17.23
C GLU A 99 3.84 15.92 -15.91
N VAL A 100 3.00 14.87 -15.83
CA VAL A 100 2.27 14.53 -14.61
C VAL A 100 3.24 14.08 -13.52
N LEU A 101 4.23 13.24 -13.87
CA LEU A 101 5.26 12.78 -12.94
C LEU A 101 6.10 13.94 -12.39
N GLN A 102 6.56 14.86 -13.23
CA GLN A 102 7.32 16.05 -12.81
C GLN A 102 6.50 16.92 -11.85
N ASN A 103 5.22 17.15 -12.16
CA ASN A 103 4.33 17.87 -11.27
C ASN A 103 4.19 17.17 -9.91
N ARG A 104 4.02 15.84 -9.89
CA ARG A 104 3.95 15.04 -8.65
C ARG A 104 5.25 15.07 -7.85
N MET A 105 6.40 15.07 -8.52
CA MET A 105 7.71 15.22 -7.88
C MET A 105 7.85 16.58 -7.21
N LYS A 106 7.45 17.66 -7.90
CA LYS A 106 7.43 19.01 -7.35
C LYS A 106 6.49 19.14 -6.15
N GLU A 107 5.28 18.58 -6.23
CA GLU A 107 4.33 18.52 -5.10
C GLU A 107 4.92 17.77 -3.89
N SER A 108 5.77 16.77 -4.14
CA SER A 108 6.43 15.96 -3.10
C SER A 108 7.79 16.53 -2.64
N GLY A 109 8.18 17.71 -3.12
CA GLY A 109 9.44 18.37 -2.74
C GLY A 109 10.71 17.66 -3.24
N LEU A 110 10.63 16.88 -4.31
CA LEU A 110 11.76 16.15 -4.88
C LEU A 110 12.52 17.01 -5.90
N ASN A 111 13.85 16.92 -5.90
CA ASN A 111 14.70 17.54 -6.91
C ASN A 111 14.75 16.66 -8.17
N GLU A 112 14.28 17.17 -9.31
CA GLU A 112 14.22 16.40 -10.56
C GLU A 112 15.60 15.95 -11.08
N GLU A 113 16.66 16.70 -10.78
CA GLU A 113 18.02 16.40 -11.25
C GLU A 113 18.53 15.05 -10.74
N ASP A 114 18.15 14.67 -9.51
CA ASP A 114 18.53 13.39 -8.89
C ASP A 114 17.88 12.18 -9.61
N TYR A 115 16.84 12.42 -10.40
CA TYR A 115 16.01 11.42 -11.06
C TYR A 115 16.08 11.49 -12.59
N GLY A 116 17.07 12.18 -13.17
CA GLY A 116 17.19 12.32 -14.63
C GLY A 116 17.06 10.99 -15.37
N TRP A 117 17.76 9.95 -14.90
CA TRP A 117 17.69 8.60 -15.44
C TRP A 117 16.27 7.97 -15.33
N TYR A 118 15.52 8.28 -14.28
CA TYR A 118 14.18 7.76 -14.03
C TYR A 118 13.11 8.47 -14.88
N LEU A 119 13.30 9.76 -15.14
CA LEU A 119 12.49 10.56 -16.06
C LEU A 119 12.73 10.15 -17.52
N ASP A 120 13.96 9.77 -17.86
CA ASP A 120 14.32 9.30 -19.20
C ASP A 120 13.57 8.01 -19.60
N LEU A 121 13.19 7.17 -18.62
CA LEU A 121 12.29 6.03 -18.84
C LEU A 121 10.93 6.43 -19.42
N ARG A 122 10.49 7.69 -19.25
CA ARG A 122 9.24 8.22 -19.83
C ARG A 122 9.48 8.93 -21.16
N LYS A 123 10.70 9.41 -21.42
CA LYS A 123 11.07 10.09 -22.68
C LYS A 123 11.35 9.09 -23.80
N TYR A 124 12.03 7.99 -23.49
CA TYR A 124 12.54 7.05 -24.49
C TYR A 124 11.79 5.72 -24.45
N GLY A 125 10.58 5.71 -25.02
CA GLY A 125 9.77 4.48 -25.12
C GLY A 125 8.95 4.16 -23.86
N GLY A 126 8.46 5.19 -23.17
CA GLY A 126 7.58 5.03 -22.01
C GLY A 126 6.34 4.19 -22.34
N VAL A 127 5.96 3.29 -21.43
CA VAL A 127 4.80 2.40 -21.55
C VAL A 127 3.95 2.44 -20.28
N LYS A 128 2.69 2.02 -20.37
CA LYS A 128 1.89 1.70 -19.18
C LYS A 128 2.48 0.48 -18.50
N HIS A 129 2.91 0.63 -17.25
CA HIS A 129 3.53 -0.43 -16.46
C HIS A 129 3.10 -0.35 -15.00
N ALA A 130 3.05 -1.51 -14.36
CA ALA A 130 2.69 -1.65 -12.95
C ALA A 130 3.65 -2.63 -12.27
N GLY A 131 3.75 -2.53 -10.95
CA GLY A 131 4.56 -3.43 -10.14
C GLY A 131 4.17 -3.36 -8.68
N TYR A 132 4.71 -4.29 -7.90
CA TYR A 132 4.44 -4.41 -6.48
C TYR A 132 5.68 -4.87 -5.73
N GLY A 133 5.68 -4.64 -4.42
CA GLY A 133 6.60 -5.23 -3.45
C GLY A 133 5.87 -6.24 -2.59
N LEU A 134 6.60 -7.25 -2.11
CA LEU A 134 6.09 -8.29 -1.23
C LEU A 134 6.93 -8.28 0.05
N GLY A 135 6.29 -8.18 1.21
CA GLY A 135 6.97 -8.35 2.50
C GLY A 135 7.28 -9.82 2.73
N PHE A 136 8.47 -10.28 2.33
CA PHE A 136 8.82 -11.71 2.35
C PHE A 136 8.68 -12.33 3.75
N GLU A 137 9.19 -11.68 4.79
CA GLU A 137 9.04 -12.14 6.18
C GLU A 137 7.57 -12.16 6.62
N ARG A 138 6.75 -11.19 6.19
CA ARG A 138 5.31 -11.19 6.49
C ARG A 138 4.59 -12.37 5.83
N VAL A 139 5.02 -12.80 4.65
CA VAL A 139 4.52 -14.03 4.02
C VAL A 139 4.91 -15.26 4.83
N ILE A 140 6.16 -15.34 5.29
CA ILE A 140 6.60 -16.46 6.13
C ILE A 140 5.81 -16.49 7.43
N MET A 141 5.60 -15.35 8.10
CA MET A 141 4.73 -15.26 9.29
C MET A 141 3.33 -15.78 8.97
N TYR A 142 2.75 -15.38 7.84
CA TYR A 142 1.41 -15.78 7.45
C TYR A 142 1.30 -17.29 7.24
N MET A 143 2.31 -17.90 6.59
CA MET A 143 2.34 -19.33 6.30
C MET A 143 2.63 -20.18 7.53
N THR A 144 3.46 -19.69 8.44
CA THR A 144 3.89 -20.43 9.64
C THR A 144 2.98 -20.20 10.84
N GLY A 145 2.17 -19.13 10.84
CA GLY A 145 1.34 -18.73 11.97
C GLY A 145 2.12 -18.02 13.09
N MET A 146 3.40 -17.69 12.87
CA MET A 146 4.21 -16.96 13.84
C MET A 146 3.69 -15.53 13.97
N SER A 147 3.58 -15.04 15.20
CA SER A 147 3.02 -13.72 15.51
C SER A 147 4.04 -12.58 15.50
N ASN A 148 5.34 -12.90 15.56
CA ASN A 148 6.41 -11.92 15.61
C ASN A 148 7.34 -12.04 14.39
N ILE A 149 7.55 -10.92 13.69
CA ILE A 149 8.39 -10.86 12.49
C ILE A 149 9.86 -11.22 12.76
N ARG A 150 10.29 -11.12 14.02
CA ARG A 150 11.66 -11.47 14.45
C ARG A 150 11.91 -12.98 14.42
N ASP A 151 10.85 -13.79 14.52
CA ASP A 151 10.97 -15.24 14.64
C ASP A 151 10.96 -15.95 13.27
N VAL A 152 10.80 -15.18 12.19
CA VAL A 152 10.76 -15.70 10.81
C VAL A 152 11.99 -15.30 9.97
N ILE A 153 12.98 -14.71 10.63
CA ILE A 153 14.29 -14.38 10.06
C ILE A 153 15.36 -14.82 11.06
N SER A 154 16.48 -15.37 10.57
CA SER A 154 17.49 -15.97 11.45
C SER A 154 18.09 -14.97 12.44
N PHE A 155 18.40 -13.75 11.97
CA PHE A 155 19.08 -12.72 12.75
C PHE A 155 18.40 -11.36 12.51
N PRO A 156 17.28 -11.07 13.19
CA PRO A 156 16.52 -9.85 12.97
C PRO A 156 17.35 -8.61 13.29
N ARG A 157 17.05 -7.50 12.60
CA ARG A 157 17.65 -6.20 12.86
C ARG A 157 16.57 -5.23 13.31
N THR A 158 16.73 -4.66 14.50
CA THR A 158 15.74 -3.77 15.11
C THR A 158 16.44 -2.59 15.79
N ALA A 159 15.69 -1.56 16.16
CA ALA A 159 16.24 -0.48 16.98
C ALA A 159 16.96 -1.06 18.21
N ASN A 160 18.21 -0.64 18.43
CA ASN A 160 19.09 -1.11 19.50
C ASN A 160 19.49 -2.61 19.46
N ALA A 161 19.30 -3.32 18.34
CA ALA A 161 19.76 -4.70 18.19
C ALA A 161 20.33 -4.99 16.78
N CYS A 162 21.62 -5.36 16.74
CA CYS A 162 22.35 -5.73 15.52
C CYS A 162 23.20 -7.01 15.70
N GLU A 163 22.87 -7.82 16.70
CA GLU A 163 23.59 -9.06 17.04
C GLU A 163 23.02 -10.29 16.30
N PHE A 164 23.63 -11.46 16.49
CA PHE A 164 23.10 -12.75 16.06
C PHE A 164 22.08 -13.26 17.08
#